data_AF-A0A6L3T4Q6-F1
#
_entry.id   AF-A0A6L3T4Q6-F1
#
_cell.length_a   1.000
_cell.length_b   1.000
_cell.length_c   1.000
_cell.angle_alpha   90.00
_cell.angle_beta   90.00
_cell.angle_gamma   90.00
#
_symmetry.space_group_name_H-M   'P 1'
#
loop_
_entity.id
_entity.type
_entity.pdbx_description
1 polymer ?
#
loop_
_entity_poly.entity_id
_entity_poly.type
_entity_poly.pdbx_seq_one_letter_code
_entity_poly.pdbx_strand_id
1 'polypeptide(L)'
;MNEQPASDKRLSEVGRLATLLADRVLEAQIMSRPILDVQIRALLDAALVLEEHDMPLPPLLTQILHEVDEASEQGRPDAIQDRSEQGKASGFTRLLRSFRGES
;
A
#
# COMPACT_ATOMS: atom_id res chain seq x y z
N MET A 1 11.25 -29.02 14.02
CA MET A 1 10.78 -27.61 13.97
C MET A 1 9.57 -27.55 13.06
N ASN A 2 8.35 -27.34 13.59
CA ASN A 2 7.15 -27.05 12.80
C ASN A 2 6.72 -25.60 13.09
N GLU A 3 7.42 -24.63 12.51
CA GLU A 3 7.15 -23.19 12.69
C GLU A 3 6.17 -22.65 11.62
N GLN A 4 5.87 -23.43 10.58
CA GLN A 4 5.06 -23.02 9.42
C GLN A 4 3.62 -22.57 9.75
N PRO A 5 2.80 -23.27 10.57
CA PRO A 5 1.41 -22.86 10.78
C PRO A 5 1.26 -21.56 11.60
N ALA A 6 2.25 -21.24 12.44
CA ALA A 6 2.24 -20.01 13.22
C ALA A 6 2.58 -18.80 12.35
N SER A 7 3.41 -18.96 11.33
CA SER A 7 3.76 -17.90 10.39
C SER A 7 2.58 -17.54 9.49
N ASP A 8 1.91 -18.53 8.91
CA ASP A 8 0.75 -18.31 8.03
C ASP A 8 -0.41 -17.64 8.78
N LYS A 9 -0.62 -18.01 10.04
CA LYS A 9 -1.63 -17.38 10.90
C LYS A 9 -1.31 -15.92 11.20
N ARG A 10 -0.03 -15.59 11.43
CA ARG A 10 0.42 -14.19 11.62
C ARG A 10 0.24 -13.37 10.34
N LEU A 11 0.62 -13.91 9.18
CA LEU A 11 0.44 -13.24 7.89
C LEU A 11 -1.04 -13.01 7.56
N SER A 12 -1.89 -14.01 7.83
CA SER A 12 -3.35 -13.86 7.69
C SER A 12 -3.90 -12.75 8.59
N GLU A 13 -3.37 -12.64 9.82
CA GLU A 13 -3.76 -11.58 10.75
C GLU A 13 -3.26 -10.20 10.30
N VAL A 14 -2.06 -10.09 9.72
CA VAL A 14 -1.56 -8.85 9.10
C VAL A 14 -2.50 -8.41 7.97
N GLY A 15 -2.90 -9.32 7.08
CA GLY A 15 -3.88 -9.01 6.02
C GLY A 15 -5.22 -8.55 6.57
N ARG A 16 -5.71 -9.19 7.64
CA ARG A 16 -6.95 -8.79 8.33
C ARG A 16 -6.83 -7.40 8.95
N LEU A 17 -5.75 -7.11 9.66
CA LEU A 17 -5.50 -5.81 10.28
C LEU A 17 -5.31 -4.70 9.24
N ALA A 18 -4.60 -4.98 8.15
CA ALA A 18 -4.43 -4.06 7.04
C ALA A 18 -5.78 -3.71 6.39
N THR A 19 -6.66 -4.70 6.22
CA THR A 19 -8.03 -4.47 5.72
C THR A 19 -8.82 -3.53 6.62
N LEU A 20 -8.77 -3.75 7.95
CA LEU A 20 -9.47 -2.89 8.91
C LEU A 20 -8.91 -1.47 8.96
N LEU A 21 -7.58 -1.32 8.84
CA LEU A 21 -6.95 -0.02 8.79
C LEU A 21 -7.29 0.71 7.50
N ALA A 22 -7.30 0.00 6.36
CA ALA A 22 -7.67 0.55 5.07
C ALA A 22 -9.11 1.08 5.07
N ASP A 23 -10.05 0.30 5.63
CA ASP A 23 -11.44 0.70 5.80
C ASP A 23 -11.58 2.01 6.60
N ARG A 24 -10.84 2.15 7.71
CA ARG A 24 -10.81 3.38 8.52
C ARG A 24 -10.23 4.58 7.77
N VAL A 25 -9.18 4.36 6.99
CA VAL A 25 -8.55 5.41 6.18
C VAL A 25 -9.54 5.89 5.11
N LEU A 26 -10.23 4.98 4.44
CA LEU A 26 -11.25 5.31 3.44
C LEU A 26 -12.46 6.02 4.08
N GLU A 27 -12.93 5.58 5.24
CA GLU A 27 -13.99 6.27 5.98
C GLU A 27 -13.56 7.70 6.35
N ALA A 28 -12.32 7.88 6.84
CA ALA A 28 -11.78 9.20 7.13
C ALA A 28 -11.74 10.09 5.88
N GLN A 29 -11.32 9.55 4.73
CA GLN A 29 -11.36 10.28 3.45
C GLN A 29 -12.78 10.72 3.09
N ILE A 30 -13.75 9.80 3.14
CA ILE A 30 -15.17 10.08 2.83
C ILE A 30 -15.71 11.18 3.75
N MET A 31 -15.34 11.15 5.03
CA MET A 31 -15.75 12.15 6.01
C MET A 31 -14.90 13.43 5.98
N SER A 32 -13.95 13.58 5.04
CA SER A 32 -13.01 14.70 4.96
C SER A 32 -12.24 14.94 6.26
N ARG A 33 -11.95 13.86 6.99
CA ARG A 33 -11.16 13.86 8.22
C ARG A 33 -9.68 13.72 7.87
N PRO A 34 -8.79 14.29 8.70
CA PRO A 34 -7.36 14.13 8.50
C PRO A 34 -6.96 12.67 8.62
N ILE A 35 -6.24 12.16 7.63
CA ILE A 35 -5.55 10.87 7.69
C ILE A 35 -4.16 11.11 8.27
N LEU A 36 -3.78 10.31 9.27
CA LEU A 36 -2.46 10.43 9.87
C LEU A 36 -1.42 9.69 9.02
N ASP A 37 -0.24 10.29 8.81
CA ASP A 37 0.87 9.66 8.08
C ASP A 37 1.24 8.27 8.61
N VAL A 38 1.14 8.07 9.92
CA VAL A 38 1.39 6.76 10.57
C VAL A 38 0.44 5.67 10.07
N GLN A 39 -0.80 6.02 9.69
CA GLN A 39 -1.77 5.06 9.15
C GLN A 39 -1.39 4.68 7.71
N ILE A 40 -0.99 5.66 6.89
CA ILE A 40 -0.49 5.40 5.54
C ILE A 40 0.78 4.55 5.57
N ARG A 41 1.73 4.89 6.46
CA ARG A 41 2.97 4.11 6.63
C ARG A 41 2.69 2.68 7.05
N ALA A 42 1.79 2.46 8.02
CA ALA A 42 1.43 1.12 8.47
C ALA A 42 0.75 0.28 7.36
N LEU A 43 -0.02 0.92 6.47
CA LEU A 43 -0.58 0.24 5.29
C LEU A 43 0.51 -0.15 4.29
N LEU A 44 1.48 0.74 4.03
CA LEU A 44 2.63 0.46 3.17
C LEU A 44 3.49 -0.69 3.75
N ASP A 45 3.78 -0.65 5.05
CA ASP A 45 4.55 -1.69 5.73
C ASP A 45 3.81 -3.04 5.68
N ALA A 46 2.49 -3.05 5.90
CA ALA A 46 1.69 -4.26 5.77
C ALA A 46 1.68 -4.80 4.33
N ALA A 47 1.63 -3.92 3.33
CA ALA A 47 1.69 -4.32 1.93
C ALA A 47 3.03 -4.99 1.59
N LEU A 48 4.14 -4.39 2.03
CA LEU A 48 5.48 -4.94 1.85
C LEU A 48 5.60 -6.32 2.49
N VAL A 49 5.16 -6.48 3.74
CA VAL A 49 5.21 -7.77 4.46
C VAL A 49 4.39 -8.85 3.74
N LEU A 50 3.22 -8.50 3.21
CA LEU A 50 2.39 -9.48 2.48
C LEU A 50 3.03 -9.85 1.14
N GLU A 51 3.58 -8.88 0.41
CA GLU A 51 4.26 -9.10 -0.87
C GLU A 51 5.53 -9.96 -0.71
N GLU A 52 6.36 -9.68 0.30
CA GLU A 52 7.58 -10.44 0.60
C GLU A 52 7.32 -11.92 0.93
N HIS A 53 6.08 -12.24 1.34
CA HIS A 53 5.64 -13.59 1.68
C HIS A 53 4.69 -14.21 0.64
N ASP A 54 4.62 -13.64 -0.58
CA ASP A 54 3.75 -14.09 -1.68
C ASP A 54 2.25 -14.15 -1.29
N MET A 55 1.84 -13.36 -0.29
CA MET A 55 0.46 -13.29 0.16
C MET A 55 -0.33 -12.27 -0.67
N PRO A 56 -1.59 -12.59 -1.04
CA PRO A 56 -2.41 -11.66 -1.80
C PRO A 56 -2.71 -10.40 -0.98
N LEU A 57 -2.50 -9.24 -1.60
CA LEU A 57 -2.87 -7.96 -1.00
C LEU A 57 -4.39 -7.82 -0.90
N PRO A 58 -4.93 -7.39 0.25
CA PRO A 58 -6.33 -7.07 0.38
C PRO A 58 -6.78 -6.01 -0.64
N PRO A 59 -7.98 -6.12 -1.25
CA PRO A 59 -8.43 -5.17 -2.27
C PRO A 59 -8.42 -3.70 -1.84
N LEU A 60 -8.81 -3.42 -0.58
CA LEU A 60 -8.80 -2.06 -0.02
C LEU A 60 -7.40 -1.49 0.10
N LEU A 61 -6.43 -2.35 0.43
CA LEU A 61 -5.03 -1.94 0.51
C LEU A 61 -4.51 -1.60 -0.89
N THR A 62 -4.80 -2.42 -1.89
CA THR A 62 -4.46 -2.14 -3.30
C THR A 62 -5.08 -0.81 -3.76
N GLN A 63 -6.32 -0.50 -3.40
CA GLN A 63 -6.96 0.77 -3.75
C GLN A 63 -6.22 1.98 -3.16
N ILE A 64 -5.92 1.96 -1.87
CA ILE A 64 -5.20 3.06 -1.20
C ILE A 64 -3.81 3.25 -1.80
N LEU A 65 -3.12 2.14 -2.07
CA LEU A 65 -1.81 2.15 -2.70
C LEU A 65 -1.82 2.83 -4.07
N HIS A 66 -2.87 2.60 -4.87
CA HIS A 66 -3.06 3.30 -6.14
C HIS A 66 -3.35 4.79 -5.94
N GLU A 67 -4.20 5.16 -4.97
CA GLU A 67 -4.51 6.58 -4.69
C GLU A 67 -3.26 7.37 -4.25
N VAL A 68 -2.37 6.72 -3.49
CA VAL A 68 -1.08 7.31 -3.07
C VAL A 68 -0.13 7.52 -4.27
N ASP A 69 -0.06 6.56 -5.19
CA ASP A 69 0.77 6.67 -6.40
C ASP A 69 0.30 7.83 -7.29
N GLU A 70 -1.02 7.94 -7.53
CA GLU A 70 -1.63 9.03 -8.30
C GLU A 70 -1.41 10.41 -7.66
N ALA A 71 -1.54 10.51 -6.33
CA ALA A 71 -1.28 11.76 -5.60
C ALA A 71 0.19 12.20 -5.69
N SER A 72 1.12 11.24 -5.81
CA SER A 72 2.55 11.53 -5.95
C SER A 72 2.92 12.02 -7.37
N GLU A 73 2.23 11.53 -8.40
CA GLU A 73 2.42 11.94 -9.79
C GLU A 73 1.82 13.34 -10.08
N GLN A 74 0.76 13.73 -9.36
CA GLN A 74 0.12 15.05 -9.46
C GLN A 74 0.94 16.22 -8.89
N GLY A 75 2.06 15.94 -8.21
CA GLY A 75 3.00 16.96 -7.72
C GLY A 75 3.94 17.55 -8.78
N ARG A 76 3.84 17.15 -10.05
CA ARG A 76 4.63 17.71 -11.17
C ARG A 76 3.74 18.61 -12.04
N PRO A 77 4.05 19.92 -12.20
CA PRO A 77 3.32 20.72 -13.16
C PRO A 77 3.73 20.34 -14.59
N ASP A 78 2.71 20.07 -15.40
CA ASP A 78 2.71 19.98 -16.87
C ASP A 78 3.65 18.96 -17.54
N ALA A 79 3.08 17.79 -17.85
CA ALA A 79 3.18 17.25 -19.20
C ALA A 79 1.90 16.47 -19.55
N ILE A 80 1.32 16.84 -20.68
CA ILE A 80 0.09 16.32 -21.25
C ILE A 80 0.13 14.79 -21.42
N GLN A 81 -1.01 14.17 -21.13
CA GLN A 81 -1.36 12.76 -21.32
C GLN A 81 -0.70 12.10 -22.55
N ASP A 82 -0.06 10.95 -22.33
CA ASP A 82 -0.13 9.86 -23.30
C ASP A 82 -0.65 8.59 -22.62
N ARG A 83 -1.73 8.08 -23.21
CA ARG A 83 -2.39 6.83 -22.86
C ARG A 83 -1.46 5.70 -23.29
N SER A 84 -0.98 4.92 -22.33
CA SER A 84 -0.46 3.57 -22.61
C SER A 84 -0.72 2.65 -21.43
N GLU A 85 -1.65 1.74 -21.65
CA GLU A 85 -1.80 0.51 -20.87
C GLU A 85 -0.49 -0.29 -20.94
N GLN A 86 0.35 -0.24 -19.90
CA GLN A 86 1.29 -1.28 -19.47
C GLN A 86 2.36 -0.66 -18.56
N GLY A 87 2.19 -0.87 -17.25
CA GLY A 87 3.19 -0.49 -16.26
C GLY A 87 2.75 -0.62 -14.82
N LYS A 88 1.75 -1.46 -14.52
CA LYS A 88 1.04 -1.52 -13.23
C LYS A 88 1.89 -2.05 -12.05
N ALA A 89 3.16 -2.37 -12.28
CA ALA A 89 4.14 -2.76 -11.25
C ALA A 89 5.34 -1.78 -11.14
N SER A 90 5.40 -0.76 -11.99
CA SER A 90 6.55 0.15 -12.07
C SER A 90 6.47 1.31 -11.06
N GLY A 91 5.26 1.82 -10.77
CA GLY A 91 5.04 2.87 -9.76
C GLY A 91 5.40 2.38 -8.35
N PHE A 92 4.87 1.21 -7.97
CA PHE A 92 5.16 0.58 -6.67
C PHE A 92 6.63 0.26 -6.45
N THR A 93 7.35 -0.27 -7.45
CA THR A 93 8.80 -0.55 -7.32
C THR A 93 9.64 0.72 -7.22
N ARG A 94 9.15 1.87 -7.73
CA ARG A 94 9.79 3.18 -7.54
C ARG A 94 9.50 3.75 -6.16
N LEU A 95 8.27 3.66 -5.67
CA LEU A 95 7.89 4.12 -4.33
C LEU A 95 8.61 3.33 -3.24
N LEU A 96 8.67 2.00 -3.35
CA LEU A 96 9.41 1.14 -2.42
C LEU A 96 10.92 1.37 -2.44
N ARG A 97 11.48 1.86 -3.55
CA ARG A 97 12.92 2.21 -3.64
C ARG A 97 13.26 3.43 -2.79
N SER A 98 12.40 4.45 -2.74
CA SER A 98 12.64 5.65 -1.91
C SER A 98 12.67 5.36 -0.42
N PHE A 99 12.04 4.27 0.04
CA PHE A 99 12.09 3.85 1.45
C PHE A 99 13.24 2.88 1.78
N ARG A 100 13.93 2.33 0.77
CA ARG A 100 15.01 1.33 0.96
C ARG A 100 16.41 1.94 1.05
N GLY A 101 16.55 3.25 0.83
CA GLY A 101 17.85 3.91 0.76
C GLY A 101 17.92 5.18 1.59
N GLU A 102 17.88 5.08 2.92
CA GLU A 102 18.44 6.09 3.82
C GLU A 102 18.63 5.49 5.23
N SER A 103 19.84 4.96 5.48
CA SER A 103 20.49 4.83 6.80
C SER A 103 21.98 4.58 6.58
#